data_AF-A0A8J8EIS0-F1
#
_entry.id   AF-A0A8J8EIS0-F1
#
_cell.length_a   1.000
_cell.length_b   1.000
_cell.length_c   1.000
_cell.angle_alpha   90.00
_cell.angle_beta   90.00
_cell.angle_gamma   90.00
#
_symmetry.space_group_name_H-M   'P 1'
#
loop_
_entity.id
_entity.type
_entity.pdbx_description
1 polymer ?
#
loop_
_entity_poly.entity_id
_entity_poly.type
_entity_poly.pdbx_seq_one_letter_code
_entity_poly.pdbx_strand_id
1 'polypeptide(L)'
;MVYADTDLFLALLKPSDWLKENARKIYERYRGQITTSEATLMELLILSKKFSLDPVKLMAAVMAITDIEDEAYLRAAYYMKEHGLNPFDSLHAAKCGGTIISFDKAFDKLGIKRIKLESREE
;
A
#
# COMPACT_ATOMS: atom_id res chain seq x y z
N MET A 1 20.25 -7.26 5.83
CA MET A 1 19.29 -6.15 5.70
C MET A 1 18.85 -5.69 7.08
N VAL A 2 18.54 -4.42 7.25
CA VAL A 2 17.95 -3.79 8.44
C VAL A 2 16.45 -3.75 8.24
N TYR A 3 15.71 -4.25 9.22
CA TYR A 3 14.25 -4.24 9.18
C TYR A 3 13.72 -2.93 9.75
N ALA A 4 12.90 -2.22 8.98
CA ALA A 4 12.24 -0.99 9.38
C ALA A 4 10.73 -1.20 9.54
N ASP A 5 10.14 -0.57 10.55
CA ASP A 5 8.70 -0.47 10.72
C ASP A 5 8.15 0.81 10.08
N THR A 6 6.85 1.02 10.25
CA THR A 6 6.06 2.08 9.62
C THR A 6 6.56 3.50 9.95
N ASP A 7 7.06 3.72 11.16
CA ASP A 7 7.47 5.05 11.64
C ASP A 7 8.64 5.62 10.84
N LEU A 8 9.61 4.79 10.43
CA LEU A 8 10.71 5.25 9.57
C LEU A 8 10.16 5.87 8.28
N PHE A 9 9.24 5.17 7.62
CA PHE A 9 8.70 5.59 6.33
C PHE A 9 7.82 6.84 6.47
N LEU A 10 7.00 6.91 7.52
CA LEU A 10 6.19 8.10 7.79
C LEU A 10 7.07 9.33 8.08
N ALA A 11 8.11 9.16 8.90
CA ALA A 11 9.03 10.26 9.22
C ALA A 11 9.74 10.80 7.97
N LEU A 12 10.12 9.91 7.04
CA LEU A 12 10.73 10.29 5.77
C LEU A 12 9.75 11.00 4.82
N LEU A 13 8.51 10.50 4.71
CA LEU A 13 7.62 10.81 3.59
C LEU A 13 6.48 11.77 3.92
N LYS A 14 6.06 11.92 5.19
CA LYS A 14 5.12 12.98 5.58
C LYS A 14 5.71 14.36 5.30
N PRO A 15 4.95 15.40 4.93
CA PRO A 15 5.48 16.74 4.71
C PRO A 15 6.22 17.30 5.93
N SER A 16 5.63 17.11 7.12
CA SER A 16 6.21 17.47 8.42
C SER A 16 6.15 16.27 9.37
N ASP A 17 7.27 15.98 10.01
CA ASP A 17 7.39 14.97 11.06
C ASP A 17 8.55 15.34 11.99
N TRP A 18 8.33 15.18 13.30
CA TRP A 18 9.32 15.49 14.34
C TRP A 18 10.55 14.55 14.31
N LEU A 19 10.40 13.34 13.74
CA LEU A 19 11.50 12.37 13.58
C LEU A 19 12.26 12.53 12.26
N LYS A 20 11.81 13.40 11.35
CA LYS A 20 12.29 13.46 9.96
C LYS A 20 13.80 13.59 9.82
N GLU A 21 14.43 14.47 10.59
CA GLU A 21 15.88 14.70 10.49
C GLU A 21 16.67 13.48 10.96
N ASN A 22 16.22 12.81 12.02
CA ASN A 22 16.84 11.58 12.48
C ASN A 22 16.61 10.42 11.48
N ALA A 23 15.40 10.31 10.95
CA ALA A 23 15.05 9.31 9.94
C ALA A 23 15.92 9.45 8.69
N ARG A 24 16.20 10.68 8.22
CA ARG A 24 17.13 10.94 7.11
C ARG A 24 18.54 10.45 7.39
N LYS A 25 19.08 10.75 8.58
CA LYS A 25 20.42 10.30 8.97
C LYS A 25 20.52 8.77 9.03
N ILE A 26 19.48 8.11 9.54
CA ILE A 26 19.38 6.64 9.59
C ILE A 26 19.28 6.07 8.17
N TYR A 27 18.43 6.65 7.33
CA TYR A 27 18.28 6.24 5.93
C TYR A 27 19.59 6.33 5.17
N GLU A 28 20.33 7.45 5.26
CA GLU A 28 21.62 7.57 4.57
C GLU A 28 22.65 6.54 5.05
N ARG A 29 22.65 6.23 6.36
CA ARG A 29 23.56 5.23 6.93
C ARG A 29 23.28 3.80 6.43
N TYR A 30 22.00 3.46 6.22
CA TYR A 30 21.57 2.11 5.86
C TYR A 30 20.98 2.02 4.44
N ARG A 31 21.28 3.00 3.58
CA ARG A 31 20.80 3.06 2.20
C ARG A 31 21.14 1.77 1.45
N GLY A 32 20.16 1.21 0.74
CA GLY A 32 20.29 -0.07 0.02
C GLY A 32 20.34 -1.31 0.92
N GLN A 33 20.16 -1.15 2.24
CA GLN A 33 20.15 -2.26 3.19
C GLN A 33 18.85 -2.33 4.00
N ILE A 34 17.90 -1.41 3.79
CA ILE A 34 16.63 -1.38 4.51
C ILE A 34 15.63 -2.32 3.83
N THR A 35 14.83 -3.03 4.61
CA THR A 35 13.69 -3.81 4.14
C THR A 35 12.55 -3.73 5.16
N THR A 36 11.39 -4.30 4.85
CA THR A 36 10.22 -4.32 5.74
C THR A 36 9.31 -5.51 5.43
N SER A 37 8.16 -5.60 6.09
CA SER A 37 7.15 -6.64 5.84
C SER A 37 5.94 -6.13 5.08
N GLU A 38 5.15 -7.07 4.57
CA GLU A 38 3.81 -6.82 4.04
C GLU A 38 2.89 -6.13 5.07
N ALA A 39 3.04 -6.41 6.37
CA ALA A 39 2.26 -5.75 7.41
C ALA A 39 2.53 -4.23 7.45
N THR A 40 3.79 -3.81 7.28
CA THR A 40 4.16 -2.40 7.19
C THR A 40 3.64 -1.75 5.90
N LEU A 41 3.72 -2.44 4.76
CA LEU A 41 3.15 -1.93 3.50
C LEU A 41 1.63 -1.70 3.63
N MET A 42 0.93 -2.65 4.27
CA MET A 42 -0.50 -2.55 4.50
C MET A 42 -0.85 -1.42 5.47
N GLU A 43 -0.09 -1.28 6.56
CA GLU A 43 -0.27 -0.19 7.51
C GLU A 43 -0.07 1.17 6.84
N LEU A 44 0.95 1.30 5.98
CA LEU A 44 1.20 2.53 5.22
C LEU A 44 0.05 2.89 4.27
N LEU A 45 -0.59 1.91 3.62
CA LEU A 45 -1.81 2.14 2.83
C LEU A 45 -2.93 2.68 3.72
N ILE A 46 -3.18 2.08 4.90
CA ILE A 46 -4.18 2.57 5.86
C ILE A 46 -3.86 4.01 6.30
N LEU A 47 -2.61 4.27 6.67
CA LEU A 47 -2.18 5.57 7.19
C LEU A 47 -2.11 6.65 6.11
N SER A 48 -1.91 6.29 4.84
CA SER A 48 -1.98 7.24 3.72
C SER A 48 -3.34 7.94 3.69
N LYS A 49 -4.44 7.20 3.91
CA LYS A 49 -5.79 7.75 3.97
C LYS A 49 -5.97 8.63 5.21
N LYS A 50 -5.45 8.20 6.36
CA LYS A 50 -5.54 8.94 7.63
C LYS A 50 -4.80 10.28 7.57
N PHE A 51 -3.64 10.31 6.93
CA PHE A 51 -2.79 11.51 6.84
C PHE A 51 -2.93 12.26 5.52
N SER A 52 -3.92 11.92 4.70
CA SER A 52 -4.15 12.52 3.38
C SER A 52 -2.89 12.55 2.49
N LEU A 53 -2.10 11.48 2.54
CA LEU A 53 -0.92 11.29 1.70
C LEU A 53 -1.34 10.63 0.38
N ASP A 54 -0.62 10.94 -0.69
CA ASP A 54 -0.79 10.25 -1.98
C ASP A 54 -0.30 8.79 -1.83
N PRO A 55 -1.18 7.77 -1.88
CA PRO A 55 -0.80 6.40 -1.62
C PRO A 55 0.16 5.85 -2.67
N VAL A 56 0.05 6.30 -3.94
CA VAL A 56 0.91 5.84 -5.04
C VAL A 56 2.32 6.36 -4.84
N LYS A 57 2.47 7.66 -4.51
CA LYS A 57 3.78 8.25 -4.20
C LYS A 57 4.41 7.62 -2.96
N LEU A 58 3.59 7.39 -1.92
CA LEU A 58 4.05 6.75 -0.68
C LEU A 58 4.58 5.34 -0.97
N MET A 59 3.79 4.51 -1.67
CA MET A 59 4.15 3.13 -1.93
C MET A 59 5.39 3.02 -2.84
N ALA A 60 5.45 3.81 -3.92
CA ALA A 60 6.60 3.84 -4.81
C ALA A 60 7.90 4.22 -4.07
N ALA A 61 7.84 5.21 -3.17
CA ALA A 61 8.98 5.62 -2.37
C ALA A 61 9.43 4.53 -1.39
N VAL A 62 8.47 3.85 -0.73
CA VAL A 62 8.77 2.76 0.21
C VAL A 62 9.41 1.58 -0.52
N MET A 63 8.82 1.14 -1.64
CA MET A 63 9.36 0.05 -2.47
C MET A 63 10.79 0.35 -2.94
N ALA A 64 11.07 1.59 -3.34
CA ALA A 64 12.42 2.03 -3.71
C ALA A 64 13.43 2.02 -2.54
N ILE A 65 12.96 2.17 -1.29
CA ILE A 65 13.80 2.08 -0.08
C ILE A 65 14.03 0.61 0.31
N THR A 66 13.02 -0.25 0.13
CA THR A 66 12.98 -1.60 0.72
C THR A 66 13.35 -2.75 -0.23
N ASP A 67 13.61 -2.44 -1.50
CA ASP A 67 13.88 -3.41 -2.58
C ASP A 67 12.74 -4.43 -2.76
N ILE A 68 11.50 -4.02 -2.45
CA ILE A 68 10.31 -4.85 -2.64
C ILE A 68 9.80 -4.62 -4.07
N GLU A 69 9.86 -5.66 -4.90
CA GLU A 69 9.50 -5.60 -6.32
C GLU A 69 8.03 -6.00 -6.61
N ASP A 70 7.27 -6.44 -5.61
CA ASP A 70 5.90 -6.88 -5.82
C ASP A 70 4.97 -5.71 -6.20
N GLU A 71 4.69 -5.61 -7.49
CA GLU A 71 3.85 -4.57 -8.09
C GLU A 71 2.42 -4.53 -7.54
N ALA A 72 1.95 -5.59 -6.87
CA ALA A 72 0.61 -5.63 -6.29
C ALA A 72 0.40 -4.48 -5.28
N TYR A 73 1.43 -4.06 -4.55
CA TYR A 73 1.29 -2.95 -3.60
C TYR A 73 1.12 -1.60 -4.30
N LEU A 74 1.85 -1.36 -5.40
CA LEU A 74 1.67 -0.16 -6.21
C LEU A 74 0.30 -0.13 -6.89
N ARG A 75 -0.16 -1.29 -7.38
CA ARG A 75 -1.50 -1.45 -7.96
C ARG A 75 -2.60 -1.23 -6.91
N ALA A 76 -2.42 -1.71 -5.68
CA ALA A 76 -3.35 -1.44 -4.59
C ALA A 76 -3.42 0.07 -4.29
N ALA A 77 -2.27 0.74 -4.19
CA ALA A 77 -2.23 2.19 -4.03
C ALA A 77 -2.95 2.94 -5.17
N TYR A 78 -2.82 2.46 -6.41
CA TYR A 78 -3.54 2.99 -7.56
C TYR A 78 -5.06 2.81 -7.43
N TYR A 79 -5.53 1.61 -7.05
CA TYR A 79 -6.97 1.37 -6.82
C TYR A 79 -7.55 2.24 -5.70
N MET A 80 -6.79 2.50 -4.64
CA MET A 80 -7.20 3.44 -3.60
C MET A 80 -7.40 4.85 -4.16
N LYS A 81 -6.44 5.34 -4.94
CA LYS A 81 -6.42 6.71 -5.44
C LYS A 81 -7.45 6.96 -6.53
N GLU A 82 -7.47 6.11 -7.56
CA GLU A 82 -8.27 6.35 -8.77
C GLU A 82 -9.67 5.75 -8.68
N HIS A 83 -9.86 4.70 -7.88
CA HIS A 83 -11.15 4.02 -7.76
C HIS A 83 -11.78 4.15 -6.38
N GLY A 84 -11.10 4.82 -5.43
CA GLY A 84 -11.65 5.10 -4.08
C GLY A 84 -11.85 3.85 -3.22
N LEU A 85 -11.20 2.73 -3.53
CA LEU A 85 -11.27 1.54 -2.68
C LEU A 85 -10.60 1.80 -1.32
N ASN A 86 -11.06 1.10 -0.29
CA ASN A 86 -10.32 1.09 0.97
C ASN A 86 -9.03 0.25 0.85
N PRO A 87 -8.08 0.37 1.78
CA PRO A 87 -6.79 -0.33 1.71
C PRO A 87 -6.90 -1.85 1.53
N PHE A 88 -7.83 -2.50 2.25
CA PHE A 88 -7.98 -3.96 2.23
C PHE A 88 -8.53 -4.42 0.87
N ASP A 89 -9.61 -3.81 0.40
CA ASP A 89 -10.18 -4.16 -0.90
C ASP A 89 -9.20 -3.88 -2.03
N SER A 90 -8.41 -2.82 -1.92
CA SER A 90 -7.39 -2.49 -2.91
C SER A 90 -6.31 -3.56 -3.00
N LEU A 91 -5.88 -4.09 -1.85
CA LEU A 91 -4.88 -5.17 -1.82
C LEU A 91 -5.47 -6.48 -2.34
N HIS A 92 -6.71 -6.82 -1.96
CA HIS A 92 -7.42 -7.97 -2.53
C HIS A 92 -7.57 -7.85 -4.05
N ALA A 93 -8.00 -6.69 -4.56
CA ALA A 93 -8.10 -6.42 -5.99
C ALA A 93 -6.75 -6.63 -6.70
N ALA A 94 -5.67 -6.12 -6.11
CA ALA A 94 -4.35 -6.23 -6.69
C ALA A 94 -3.79 -7.66 -6.71
N LYS A 95 -4.04 -8.43 -5.65
CA LYS A 95 -3.49 -9.79 -5.45
C LYS A 95 -4.34 -10.90 -6.11
N CYS A 96 -5.62 -10.67 -6.42
CA CYS A 96 -6.52 -11.71 -6.90
C CYS A 96 -6.20 -12.26 -8.31
N GLY A 97 -5.22 -11.70 -9.02
CA GLY A 97 -4.82 -12.20 -10.36
C GLY A 97 -5.92 -12.09 -11.42
N GLY A 98 -6.92 -11.22 -11.21
CA GLY A 98 -7.98 -10.93 -12.17
C GLY A 98 -9.30 -11.67 -11.93
N THR A 99 -9.40 -12.57 -10.95
CA THR A 99 -10.68 -13.19 -10.54
C THR A 99 -10.80 -13.20 -9.02
N ILE A 100 -11.94 -12.75 -8.48
CA ILE A 100 -12.18 -12.67 -7.05
C ILE A 100 -13.54 -13.27 -6.68
N ILE A 101 -13.61 -14.03 -5.58
CA ILE A 101 -14.88 -14.43 -4.96
C ILE A 101 -15.23 -13.36 -3.93
N SER A 102 -16.30 -12.60 -4.16
CA SER A 102 -16.69 -11.52 -3.24
C SER A 102 -18.16 -11.11 -3.42
N PHE A 103 -18.77 -10.66 -2.33
CA PHE A 103 -20.06 -9.97 -2.35
C PHE A 103 -19.94 -8.50 -2.77
N ASP A 104 -18.76 -7.89 -2.58
CA ASP A 104 -18.59 -6.46 -2.83
C ASP A 104 -18.58 -6.16 -4.33
N LYS A 105 -19.53 -5.33 -4.77
CA LYS A 105 -19.68 -4.90 -6.17
C LYS A 105 -18.61 -3.89 -6.57
N ALA A 106 -17.83 -3.35 -5.63
CA ALA A 106 -16.73 -2.42 -5.91
C ALA A 106 -15.64 -3.03 -6.82
N PHE A 107 -15.54 -4.36 -6.91
CA PHE A 107 -14.61 -5.02 -7.82
C PHE A 107 -15.08 -5.01 -9.29
N ASP A 108 -16.38 -4.90 -9.55
CA ASP A 108 -16.97 -4.96 -10.90
C ASP A 108 -16.50 -3.78 -11.79
N LYS A 109 -16.12 -2.65 -11.19
CA LYS A 109 -15.58 -1.46 -11.88
C LYS A 109 -14.08 -1.52 -12.20
N LEU A 110 -13.38 -2.59 -11.82
CA LEU A 110 -11.91 -2.69 -11.91
C LEU A 110 -11.45 -3.58 -13.08
N GLY A 111 -12.37 -4.08 -13.91
CA GLY A 111 -12.05 -5.10 -14.93
C GLY A 111 -11.67 -6.46 -14.34
N ILE A 112 -11.95 -6.68 -13.05
CA ILE A 112 -11.74 -7.94 -12.34
C ILE A 112 -12.99 -8.80 -12.51
N LYS A 113 -12.82 -10.09 -12.80
CA LYS A 113 -13.93 -11.04 -12.84
C LYS A 113 -14.38 -11.37 -11.42
N ARG A 114 -15.53 -10.85 -11.00
CA ARG A 114 -16.13 -11.22 -9.72
C ARG A 114 -16.99 -12.47 -9.84
N ILE A 115 -16.61 -13.52 -9.12
CA ILE A 115 -17.48 -14.64 -8.80
C ILE A 115 -18.37 -14.17 -7.65
N LYS A 116 -19.66 -14.02 -7.97
CA LYS A 116 -20.69 -13.53 -7.06
C LYS A 116 -20.84 -14.48 -5.87
N LEU A 117 -20.70 -13.94 -4.66
CA LEU A 117 -21.00 -14.67 -3.43
C LEU A 117 -22.51 -14.65 -3.15
N GLU A 118 -23.21 -13.62 -3.63
CA GLU A 118 -24.66 -13.54 -3.58
C GLU A 118 -25.32 -14.65 -4.42
N SER A 119 -26.43 -15.21 -3.91
CA SER A 119 -27.25 -16.14 -4.68
C SER A 119 -27.96 -15.39 -5.83
N ARG A 120 -28.50 -16.12 -6.81
CA ARG A 120 -29.23 -15.51 -7.94
C ARG A 120 -30.59 -14.88 -7.55
N GLU A 121 -30.99 -14.93 -6.28
CA GLU A 121 -32.36 -14.62 -5.84
C GLU A 121 -32.49 -13.40 -4.91
N GLU A 122 -31.53 -12.46 -4.90
CA GLU A 122 -31.71 -11.15 -4.25
C GLU A 122 -31.48 -9.96 -5.20
#